data_AF-A0A3A8PRN0-F1
#
_entry.id   AF-A0A3A8PRN0-F1
#
_cell.length_a   1.000
_cell.length_b   1.000
_cell.length_c   1.000
_cell.angle_alpha   90.00
_cell.angle_beta   90.00
_cell.angle_gamma   90.00
#
_symmetry.space_group_name_H-M   'P 1'
#
loop_
_entity.id
_entity.type
_entity.pdbx_description
1 polymer ?
#
loop_
_entity_poly.entity_id
_entity_poly.type
_entity_poly.pdbx_seq_one_letter_code
_entity_poly.pdbx_strand_id
1 'polypeptide(L)'
;MALTTPLLSGCTAEPTREPPPPAVQQERATDSLKMAKLYSQWRQDHTGTQMPLDLGDTDQYAFLMKRLEAAGNTPANSPRLFSSLSQRRERVLAERAAGSVKAQTTPAEWCGHLLPLEEVAHGTSKTTFEGSGFLTCAGGSDYSYVDFNAYSTTPERLEFQLLATTATEAYLAKTLETDPLDVVLDAGPDRVLFYDSVAMAYDEASGRMETYYSTADTTVLLLPTGLQFEHPRELIGANIAGNAIRTCLERGSATGALDCDYALANKNPTTGVINAFAGSYTGVAAVNAAASLSAARWKPDTAAYWPTPGTFNSAKLYLPARGTYLTGLQASCTVTGVTSEVNIVLLSAGGRCRVLNVPAVPGQTVLTGSLPWGATTDATSVPFNGLMDLGTDCLANQQDVAMQTFTTVNATCPRTGGGFSPIKRVAFNRLAVLDFKNSCLAAGTRVLREDGRSVPVESVKVGDRVLTHVGGRALTVTTVTKGTESQPLVRLKAGKGQDVLVTQKHPMVSANRGVVAAEALAVGDVLVTKSGEATLASVERVPYTGQVYNLTLGTDTELLNVGAQEHTLIANGFVVGDARMQTDLERQKLKAVPADVFAALPAAWRVDYQNEQARKASRR
;
A
#
# COMPACT_ATOMS: atom_id res chain seq x y z
N MET A 1 -14.66 -41.11 -0.18
CA MET A 1 -13.35 -41.32 0.47
C MET A 1 -12.46 -40.15 0.08
N ALA A 2 -12.49 -39.10 0.90
CA ALA A 2 -11.64 -37.93 0.75
C ALA A 2 -10.43 -38.13 1.65
N LEU A 3 -9.22 -38.04 1.09
CA LEU A 3 -7.97 -38.01 1.83
C LEU A 3 -7.74 -36.57 2.30
N THR A 4 -8.19 -36.28 3.52
CA THR A 4 -7.81 -35.09 4.27
C THR A 4 -6.45 -35.34 4.91
N THR A 5 -5.41 -34.68 4.40
CA THR A 5 -4.12 -34.57 5.09
C THR A 5 -4.27 -33.52 6.20
N PRO A 6 -4.03 -33.86 7.48
CA PRO A 6 -4.09 -32.89 8.56
C PRO A 6 -2.86 -31.99 8.51
N LEU A 7 -3.07 -30.69 8.36
CA LEU A 7 -2.08 -29.67 8.71
C LEU A 7 -1.90 -29.73 10.23
N LEU A 8 -0.73 -30.21 10.67
CA LEU A 8 -0.29 -30.11 12.05
C LEU A 8 -0.11 -28.64 12.40
N SER A 9 -1.09 -28.07 13.09
CA SER A 9 -0.96 -26.82 13.83
C SER A 9 -0.03 -27.08 15.03
N GLY A 10 1.27 -26.92 14.82
CA GLY A 10 2.22 -26.82 15.92
C GLY A 10 1.98 -25.50 16.65
N CYS A 11 1.17 -25.52 17.71
CA CYS A 11 1.19 -24.46 18.72
C CYS A 11 2.53 -24.56 19.47
N THR A 12 3.55 -23.85 19.00
CA THR A 12 4.66 -23.46 19.86
C THR A 12 4.27 -22.09 20.43
N ALA A 13 3.68 -22.09 21.62
CA ALA A 13 3.68 -20.89 22.44
C ALA A 13 5.14 -20.46 22.62
N GLU A 14 5.49 -19.25 22.18
CA GLU A 14 6.77 -18.66 22.53
C GLU A 14 6.94 -18.71 24.06
N PRO A 15 8.13 -19.02 24.58
CA PRO A 15 8.38 -18.90 26.00
C PRO A 15 8.08 -17.46 26.41
N THR A 16 7.08 -17.28 27.26
CA THR A 16 6.70 -15.99 27.83
C THR A 16 7.95 -15.36 28.42
N ARG A 17 8.45 -14.31 27.77
CA ARG A 17 9.59 -13.51 28.23
C ARG A 17 9.26 -13.09 29.66
N GLU A 18 10.05 -13.55 30.64
CA GLU A 18 9.81 -13.21 32.04
C GLU A 18 9.74 -11.67 32.16
N PRO A 19 8.67 -11.11 32.75
CA PRO A 19 8.49 -9.68 32.79
C PRO A 19 9.69 -9.05 33.53
N PRO A 20 10.25 -7.94 33.02
CA PRO A 20 11.43 -7.33 33.62
C PRO A 20 11.17 -6.97 35.09
N PRO A 21 12.19 -6.90 35.96
CA PRO A 21 12.00 -6.57 37.36
C PRO A 21 11.18 -5.29 37.55
N PRO A 22 10.35 -5.17 38.62
CA PRO A 22 9.46 -4.02 38.81
C PRO A 22 10.17 -2.65 38.77
N ALA A 23 11.40 -2.57 39.27
CA ALA A 23 12.21 -1.35 39.20
C ALA A 23 12.50 -0.91 37.76
N VAL A 24 12.80 -1.86 36.87
CA VAL A 24 13.04 -1.61 35.44
C VAL A 24 11.74 -1.20 34.74
N GLN A 25 10.61 -1.79 35.12
CA GLN A 25 9.30 -1.38 34.60
C GLN A 25 8.97 0.07 35.00
N GLN A 26 9.19 0.44 36.25
CA GLN A 26 8.95 1.78 36.77
C GLN A 26 9.84 2.83 36.11
N GLU A 27 11.12 2.50 35.89
CA GLU A 27 12.05 3.37 35.19
C GLU A 27 11.59 3.62 33.74
N ARG A 28 11.23 2.56 33.01
CA ARG A 28 10.72 2.68 31.63
C ARG A 28 9.44 3.51 31.53
N ALA A 29 8.54 3.32 32.48
CA ALA A 29 7.31 4.13 32.57
C ALA A 29 7.63 5.61 32.80
N THR A 30 8.60 5.92 33.66
CA THR A 30 9.03 7.29 33.96
C THR A 30 9.67 7.95 32.74
N ASP A 31 10.56 7.25 32.05
CA ASP A 31 11.22 7.75 30.84
C ASP A 31 10.20 8.00 29.71
N SER A 32 9.26 7.07 29.52
CA SER A 32 8.23 7.20 28.47
C SER A 32 7.23 8.32 28.77
N LEU A 33 6.90 8.55 30.04
CA LEU A 33 6.10 9.71 30.44
C LEU A 33 6.81 11.04 30.12
N LYS A 34 8.13 11.11 30.33
CA LYS A 34 8.93 12.28 29.96
C LYS A 34 8.93 12.50 28.45
N MET A 35 9.12 11.45 27.66
CA MET A 35 9.07 11.51 26.20
C MET A 35 7.69 11.89 25.67
N ALA A 36 6.61 11.38 26.26
CA ALA A 36 5.24 11.73 25.90
C ALA A 36 4.94 13.23 26.12
N LYS A 37 5.50 13.84 27.18
CA LYS A 37 5.40 15.29 27.42
C LYS A 37 6.16 16.09 26.38
N LEU A 38 7.39 15.66 26.04
CA LEU A 38 8.20 16.27 24.97
C LEU A 38 7.49 16.20 23.62
N TYR A 39 6.94 15.03 23.28
CA TYR A 39 6.16 14.84 22.06
C TYR A 39 4.92 15.75 22.01
N SER A 40 4.20 15.87 23.13
CA SER A 40 3.01 16.74 23.21
C SER A 40 3.35 18.22 23.01
N GLN A 41 4.52 18.66 23.47
CA GLN A 41 5.02 20.02 23.22
C GLN A 41 5.42 20.19 21.76
N TRP A 42 6.19 19.25 21.21
CA TRP A 42 6.61 19.26 19.82
C TRP A 42 5.42 19.32 18.84
N ARG A 43 4.35 18.57 19.12
CA ARG A 43 3.11 18.55 18.32
C ARG A 43 2.34 19.88 18.29
N GLN A 44 2.61 20.83 19.18
CA GLN A 44 1.97 22.15 19.13
C GLN A 44 2.45 22.97 17.92
N ASP A 45 3.71 22.76 17.53
CA ASP A 45 4.36 23.52 16.46
C ASP A 45 4.56 22.70 15.16
N HIS A 46 4.18 21.41 15.16
CA HIS A 46 4.45 20.48 14.06
C HIS A 46 3.21 19.70 13.65
N THR A 47 3.01 19.54 12.34
CA THR A 47 1.88 18.80 11.76
C THR A 47 2.14 17.30 11.60
N GLY A 48 3.39 16.84 11.64
CA GLY A 48 3.78 15.42 11.51
C GLY A 48 3.52 14.59 12.77
N THR A 49 3.30 13.27 12.61
CA THR A 49 2.94 12.35 13.70
C THR A 49 4.13 11.65 14.36
N GLN A 50 5.34 11.86 13.82
CA GLN A 50 6.59 11.25 14.29
C GLN A 50 7.61 12.33 14.67
N MET A 51 8.00 12.37 15.94
CA MET A 51 8.96 13.35 16.45
C MET A 51 10.40 12.84 16.24
N PRO A 52 11.28 13.57 15.54
CA PRO A 52 12.69 13.21 15.48
C PRO A 52 13.33 13.25 16.87
N LEU A 53 14.06 12.19 17.23
CA LEU A 53 14.84 12.16 18.47
C LEU A 53 16.10 13.02 18.34
N ASP A 54 16.32 13.88 19.32
CA ASP A 54 17.53 14.69 19.43
C ASP A 54 18.65 13.89 20.08
N LEU A 55 19.51 13.28 19.26
CA LEU A 55 20.65 12.50 19.75
C LEU A 55 21.71 13.35 20.46
N GLY A 56 21.67 14.69 20.35
CA GLY A 56 22.51 15.60 21.11
C GLY A 56 21.97 15.92 22.51
N ASP A 57 20.68 15.69 22.74
CA ASP A 57 20.08 15.78 24.07
C ASP A 57 20.46 14.56 24.91
N THR A 58 20.81 14.78 26.18
CA THR A 58 21.29 13.69 27.05
C THR A 58 20.17 12.76 27.46
N ASP A 59 18.96 13.28 27.70
CA ASP A 59 17.82 12.50 28.16
C ASP A 59 17.24 11.65 27.02
N GLN A 60 17.06 12.25 25.84
CA GLN A 60 16.55 11.53 24.67
C GLN A 60 17.52 10.44 24.18
N TYR A 61 18.83 10.71 24.22
CA TYR A 61 19.82 9.70 23.87
C TYR A 61 19.84 8.55 24.89
N ALA A 62 19.80 8.87 26.19
CA ALA A 62 19.74 7.85 27.25
C ALA A 62 18.47 7.00 27.11
N PHE A 63 17.32 7.63 26.84
CA PHE A 63 16.07 6.93 26.54
C PHE A 63 16.24 5.95 25.38
N LEU A 64 16.80 6.39 24.25
CA LEU A 64 17.04 5.53 23.09
C LEU A 64 17.95 4.34 23.42
N MET A 65 19.06 4.57 24.14
CA MET A 65 19.97 3.49 24.53
C MET A 65 19.24 2.43 25.39
N LYS A 66 18.42 2.86 26.35
CA LYS A 66 17.64 1.93 27.19
C LYS A 66 16.62 1.13 26.38
N ARG A 67 16.01 1.72 25.34
CA ARG A 67 15.08 1.01 24.44
C ARG A 67 15.80 -0.08 23.63
N LEU A 68 16.99 0.23 23.12
CA LEU A 68 17.83 -0.75 22.41
C LEU A 68 18.29 -1.88 23.33
N GLU A 69 18.73 -1.54 24.54
CA GLU A 69 19.12 -2.53 25.55
C GLU A 69 17.94 -3.45 25.93
N ALA A 70 16.75 -2.88 26.11
CA ALA A 70 15.52 -3.62 26.36
C ALA A 70 15.17 -4.62 25.23
N ALA A 71 15.45 -4.26 23.98
CA ALA A 71 15.31 -5.16 22.83
C ALA A 71 16.40 -6.25 22.78
N GLY A 72 17.46 -6.11 23.58
CA GLY A 72 18.59 -7.03 23.66
C GLY A 72 19.78 -6.63 22.80
N ASN A 73 19.83 -5.38 22.32
CA ASN A 73 20.95 -4.81 21.58
C ASN A 73 21.93 -4.17 22.57
N THR A 74 23.22 -4.46 22.37
CA THR A 74 24.32 -4.01 23.22
C THR A 74 25.50 -3.63 22.33
N PRO A 75 26.47 -2.83 22.82
CA PRO A 75 27.68 -2.54 22.04
C PRO A 75 28.46 -3.78 21.61
N ALA A 76 28.35 -4.88 22.36
CA ALA A 76 29.05 -6.13 22.08
C ALA A 76 28.43 -6.93 20.93
N ASN A 77 27.09 -6.96 20.84
CA ASN A 77 26.38 -7.76 19.84
C ASN A 77 25.91 -6.94 18.62
N SER A 78 25.80 -5.61 18.75
CA SER A 78 25.42 -4.70 17.67
C SER A 78 26.47 -3.56 17.51
N PRO A 79 27.76 -3.88 17.29
CA PRO A 79 28.82 -2.86 17.27
C PRO A 79 28.62 -1.79 16.19
N ARG A 80 28.09 -2.13 15.00
CA ARG A 80 27.84 -1.14 13.95
C ARG A 80 26.71 -0.18 14.33
N LEU A 81 25.63 -0.69 14.92
CA LEU A 81 24.54 0.14 15.43
C LEU A 81 25.03 1.19 16.43
N PHE A 82 25.72 0.75 17.50
CA PHE A 82 26.15 1.63 18.58
C PHE A 82 27.25 2.61 18.15
N SER A 83 28.16 2.19 17.27
CA SER A 83 29.16 3.11 16.70
C SER A 83 28.51 4.19 15.83
N SER A 84 27.50 3.84 15.03
CA SER A 84 26.78 4.80 14.19
C SER A 84 25.99 5.82 15.01
N LEU A 85 25.35 5.38 16.10
CA LEU A 85 24.65 6.25 17.06
C LEU A 85 25.61 7.23 17.75
N SER A 86 26.76 6.73 18.19
CA SER A 86 27.79 7.55 18.85
C SER A 86 28.36 8.61 17.90
N GLN A 87 28.70 8.23 16.66
CA GLN A 87 29.18 9.17 15.64
C GLN A 87 28.14 10.26 15.32
N ARG A 88 26.86 9.90 15.23
CA ARG A 88 25.80 10.88 14.98
C ARG A 88 25.63 11.84 16.16
N ARG A 89 25.65 11.34 17.39
CA ARG A 89 25.62 12.18 18.60
C ARG A 89 26.79 13.16 18.63
N GLU A 90 28.01 12.69 18.40
CA GLU A 90 29.21 13.53 18.36
C GLU A 90 29.09 14.63 17.31
N ARG A 91 28.59 14.31 16.11
CA ARG A 91 28.33 15.31 15.06
C ARG A 91 27.33 16.37 15.53
N VAL A 92 26.18 15.97 16.09
CA VAL A 92 25.15 16.93 16.55
C VAL A 92 25.70 17.82 17.67
N LEU A 93 26.47 17.27 18.60
CA LEU A 93 27.12 18.04 19.67
C LEU A 93 28.14 19.05 19.11
N ALA A 94 28.95 18.64 18.13
CA ALA A 94 29.91 19.51 17.46
C ALA A 94 29.22 20.64 16.68
N GLU A 95 28.13 20.36 15.97
CA GLU A 95 27.32 21.35 15.24
C GLU A 95 26.71 22.40 16.19
N ARG A 96 26.23 21.96 17.37
CA ARG A 96 25.74 22.84 18.44
C ARG A 96 26.85 23.73 18.99
N ALA A 97 28.00 23.15 19.32
CA ALA A 97 29.14 23.88 19.85
C ALA A 97 29.67 24.93 18.85
N ALA A 98 29.59 24.65 17.54
CA ALA A 98 30.00 25.56 16.48
C ALA A 98 28.99 26.67 16.17
N GLY A 99 27.86 26.78 16.90
CA GLY A 99 26.78 27.73 16.61
C GLY A 99 26.15 27.53 15.22
N SER A 100 26.45 26.40 14.58
CA SER A 100 26.06 26.07 13.20
C SER A 100 24.78 25.26 13.17
N VAL A 101 23.91 25.45 14.18
CA VAL A 101 22.58 24.84 14.25
C VAL A 101 21.75 25.47 13.13
N LYS A 102 21.90 24.95 11.92
CA LYS A 102 20.87 25.10 10.91
C LYS A 102 19.65 24.42 11.52
N ALA A 103 18.57 25.18 11.69
CA ALA A 103 17.24 24.60 11.89
C ALA A 103 17.16 23.44 10.91
N GLN A 104 16.92 22.23 11.42
CA GLN A 104 16.90 21.02 10.62
C GLN A 104 15.82 21.25 9.57
N THR A 105 16.22 21.73 8.37
CA THR A 105 15.34 21.88 7.24
C THR A 105 14.99 20.44 6.93
N THR A 106 13.85 19.97 7.42
CA THR A 106 13.37 18.61 7.24
C THR A 106 13.52 18.30 5.76
N PRO A 107 14.54 17.52 5.34
CA PRO A 107 14.40 16.82 4.09
C PRO A 107 13.09 16.07 4.26
N ALA A 108 12.24 16.02 3.24
CA ALA A 108 11.00 15.29 3.40
C ALA A 108 11.32 13.88 3.95
N GLU A 109 10.46 13.42 4.85
CA GLU A 109 10.75 12.32 5.77
C GLU A 109 11.16 11.07 4.97
N TRP A 110 12.24 10.41 5.39
CA TRP A 110 12.72 9.21 4.71
C TRP A 110 11.78 8.03 4.94
N CYS A 111 11.36 7.91 6.20
CA CYS A 111 10.60 6.79 6.71
C CYS A 111 9.30 7.29 7.33
N GLY A 112 8.27 6.46 7.24
CA GLY A 112 7.03 6.61 8.00
C GLY A 112 7.01 5.65 9.18
N HIS A 113 6.57 6.16 10.32
CA HIS A 113 6.46 5.44 11.59
C HIS A 113 4.99 5.39 12.02
N LEU A 114 4.41 4.20 11.96
CA LEU A 114 2.99 3.95 12.21
C LEU A 114 2.82 3.02 13.41
N LEU A 115 1.76 3.24 14.19
CA LEU A 115 1.45 2.42 15.37
C LEU A 115 0.04 1.81 15.21
N PRO A 116 -0.12 0.72 14.44
CA PRO A 116 -1.36 -0.04 14.37
C PRO A 116 -1.84 -0.49 15.75
N LEU A 117 -3.16 -0.39 15.99
CA LEU A 117 -3.83 -0.90 17.18
C LEU A 117 -5.25 -1.35 16.83
N GLU A 118 -5.55 -2.61 17.10
CA GLU A 118 -6.87 -3.21 16.90
C GLU A 118 -7.48 -3.63 18.26
N GLU A 119 -8.78 -3.39 18.45
CA GLU A 119 -9.55 -3.97 19.56
C GLU A 119 -10.03 -5.36 19.14
N VAL A 120 -9.51 -6.42 19.78
CA VAL A 120 -9.72 -7.81 19.32
C VAL A 120 -10.67 -8.61 20.22
N ALA A 121 -10.85 -8.23 21.49
CA ALA A 121 -11.81 -8.89 22.37
C ALA A 121 -12.34 -8.00 23.50
N HIS A 122 -13.58 -8.27 23.92
CA HIS A 122 -14.26 -7.59 25.04
C HIS A 122 -14.77 -8.61 26.05
N GLY A 123 -14.24 -8.56 27.26
CA GLY A 123 -14.70 -9.33 28.41
C GLY A 123 -15.78 -8.60 29.21
N THR A 124 -16.06 -9.10 30.41
CA THR A 124 -17.04 -8.48 31.34
C THR A 124 -16.53 -7.21 32.00
N SER A 125 -15.21 -7.07 32.18
CA SER A 125 -14.56 -5.91 32.78
C SER A 125 -13.27 -5.47 32.08
N LYS A 126 -12.83 -6.22 31.05
CA LYS A 126 -11.55 -6.02 30.37
C LYS A 126 -11.72 -5.92 28.87
N THR A 127 -10.82 -5.21 28.23
CA THR A 127 -10.69 -5.14 26.77
C THR A 127 -9.29 -5.58 26.37
N THR A 128 -9.21 -6.38 25.30
CA THR A 128 -7.96 -6.85 24.72
C THR A 128 -7.70 -6.11 23.41
N PHE A 129 -6.47 -5.63 23.28
CA PHE A 129 -5.97 -4.97 22.09
C PHE A 129 -4.81 -5.77 21.52
N GLU A 130 -4.64 -5.72 20.20
CA GLU A 130 -3.45 -6.20 19.51
C GLU A 130 -2.77 -4.99 18.85
N GLY A 131 -1.52 -4.71 19.22
CA GLY A 131 -0.78 -3.54 18.75
C GLY A 131 0.60 -3.88 18.18
N SER A 132 1.06 -3.09 17.22
CA SER A 132 2.39 -3.28 16.61
C SER A 132 3.09 -1.94 16.34
N GLY A 133 4.41 -1.98 16.25
CA GLY A 133 5.22 -0.89 15.73
C GLY A 133 5.56 -1.16 14.28
N PHE A 134 5.25 -0.22 13.38
CA PHE A 134 5.47 -0.37 11.95
C PHE A 134 6.35 0.76 11.40
N LEU A 135 7.43 0.38 10.73
CA LEU A 135 8.37 1.27 10.06
C LEU A 135 8.39 0.97 8.57
N THR A 136 8.36 2.02 7.77
CA THR A 136 8.51 1.95 6.31
C THR A 136 9.51 2.99 5.84
N CYS A 137 10.44 2.64 4.95
CA CYS A 137 11.50 3.56 4.49
C CYS A 137 11.66 3.61 2.98
N ALA A 138 12.00 4.79 2.46
CA ALA A 138 12.28 4.97 1.04
C ALA A 138 13.55 4.27 0.57
N GLY A 139 13.44 3.39 -0.43
CA GLY A 139 14.57 2.55 -0.85
C GLY A 139 14.86 1.38 0.10
N GLY A 140 14.12 1.26 1.21
CA GLY A 140 14.51 0.43 2.35
C GLY A 140 15.67 1.02 3.13
N SER A 141 16.18 0.27 4.09
CA SER A 141 17.33 0.64 4.92
C SER A 141 18.29 -0.53 5.07
N ASP A 142 19.58 -0.27 5.20
CA ASP A 142 20.55 -1.31 5.54
C ASP A 142 20.33 -1.88 6.94
N TYR A 143 19.89 -1.03 7.87
CA TYR A 143 19.44 -1.40 9.20
C TYR A 143 18.16 -0.67 9.57
N SER A 144 17.19 -1.40 10.11
CA SER A 144 15.96 -0.87 10.69
C SER A 144 15.71 -1.46 12.07
N TYR A 145 15.17 -0.64 12.97
CA TYR A 145 14.70 -1.03 14.29
C TYR A 145 13.34 -0.39 14.54
N VAL A 146 12.42 -1.14 15.15
CA VAL A 146 11.16 -0.59 15.64
C VAL A 146 10.72 -1.36 16.88
N ASP A 147 10.16 -0.65 17.85
CA ASP A 147 9.55 -1.26 19.03
C ASP A 147 8.09 -0.85 19.21
N PHE A 148 7.41 -1.45 20.18
CA PHE A 148 6.07 -1.05 20.58
C PHE A 148 5.90 -1.33 22.06
N ASN A 149 5.55 -0.31 22.82
CA ASN A 149 5.42 -0.38 24.28
C ASN A 149 4.04 0.16 24.68
N ALA A 150 3.33 -0.61 25.49
CA ALA A 150 1.97 -0.31 25.91
C ALA A 150 1.93 -0.03 27.42
N TYR A 151 1.15 0.98 27.80
CA TYR A 151 1.04 1.49 29.15
C TYR A 151 -0.43 1.71 29.54
N SER A 152 -0.76 1.42 30.78
CA SER A 152 -1.98 1.90 31.43
C SER A 152 -1.73 3.28 32.02
N THR A 153 -2.65 4.22 31.81
CA THR A 153 -2.58 5.57 32.38
C THR A 153 -3.97 6.16 32.62
N THR A 154 -4.02 7.35 33.24
CA THR A 154 -5.22 8.18 33.37
C THR A 154 -5.29 9.22 32.23
N PRO A 155 -6.46 9.83 31.94
CA PRO A 155 -6.58 10.86 30.92
C PRO A 155 -5.61 12.04 31.09
N GLU A 156 -5.27 12.40 32.33
CA GLU A 156 -4.34 13.47 32.68
C GLU A 156 -2.87 13.06 32.52
N ARG A 157 -2.58 11.79 32.20
CA ARG A 157 -1.24 11.22 32.01
C ARG A 157 -0.30 11.48 33.19
N LEU A 158 -0.80 11.26 34.41
CA LEU A 158 -0.03 11.53 35.63
C LEU A 158 0.94 10.40 35.98
N GLU A 159 0.59 9.17 35.61
CA GLU A 159 1.39 7.97 35.87
C GLU A 159 1.27 6.99 34.70
N PHE A 160 2.36 6.30 34.38
CA PHE A 160 2.37 5.20 33.42
C PHE A 160 2.64 3.90 34.17
N GLN A 161 1.90 2.86 33.83
CA GLN A 161 2.19 1.49 34.24
C GLN A 161 2.47 0.69 32.97
N LEU A 162 3.70 0.19 32.83
CA LEU A 162 4.08 -0.65 31.68
C LEU A 162 3.29 -1.96 31.70
N LEU A 163 2.65 -2.29 30.58
CA LEU A 163 1.85 -3.50 30.43
C LEU A 163 2.57 -4.56 29.61
N ALA A 164 3.12 -4.15 28.47
CA ALA A 164 3.70 -5.07 27.50
C ALA A 164 4.70 -4.33 26.59
N THR A 165 5.67 -5.07 26.05
CA THR A 165 6.69 -4.54 25.13
C THR A 165 7.00 -5.57 24.05
N THR A 166 7.17 -5.13 22.82
CA THR A 166 7.77 -5.91 21.73
C THR A 166 8.77 -5.05 20.97
N ALA A 167 9.75 -5.67 20.32
CA ALA A 167 10.72 -4.97 19.48
C ALA A 167 11.29 -5.93 18.45
N THR A 168 11.58 -5.39 17.27
CA THR A 168 12.22 -6.14 16.20
C THR A 168 13.25 -5.27 15.48
N GLU A 169 14.20 -5.93 14.83
CA GLU A 169 15.16 -5.31 13.93
C GLU A 169 15.32 -6.16 12.69
N ALA A 170 15.72 -5.51 11.59
CA ALA A 170 15.94 -6.17 10.33
C ALA A 170 16.99 -5.44 9.48
N TYR A 171 17.57 -6.19 8.56
CA TYR A 171 18.67 -5.76 7.69
C TYR A 171 18.22 -5.84 6.24
N LEU A 172 18.51 -4.81 5.44
CA LEU A 172 17.97 -4.62 4.08
C LEU A 172 16.42 -4.64 4.04
N ALA A 173 15.79 -4.23 5.13
CA ALA A 173 14.34 -4.23 5.27
C ALA A 173 13.72 -3.01 4.56
N LYS A 174 12.62 -3.28 3.86
CA LYS A 174 11.81 -2.25 3.20
C LYS A 174 10.67 -1.76 4.08
N THR A 175 10.08 -2.71 4.80
CA THR A 175 9.15 -2.52 5.92
C THR A 175 9.62 -3.35 7.08
N LEU A 176 9.30 -2.90 8.27
CA LEU A 176 9.52 -3.64 9.48
C LEU A 176 8.31 -3.47 10.38
N GLU A 177 7.68 -4.58 10.75
CA GLU A 177 6.60 -4.62 11.74
C GLU A 177 7.07 -5.49 12.91
N THR A 178 6.83 -5.05 14.14
CA THR A 178 7.00 -5.93 15.30
C THR A 178 6.00 -7.08 15.21
N ASP A 179 6.30 -8.20 15.88
CA ASP A 179 5.26 -9.20 16.15
C ASP A 179 4.09 -8.52 16.89
N PRO A 180 2.83 -8.82 16.55
CA PRO A 180 1.69 -8.21 17.21
C PRO A 180 1.71 -8.51 18.72
N LEU A 181 1.42 -7.49 19.51
CA LEU A 181 1.47 -7.54 20.96
C LEU A 181 0.07 -7.48 21.56
N ASP A 182 -0.32 -8.56 22.23
CA ASP A 182 -1.56 -8.59 23.01
C ASP A 182 -1.43 -7.74 24.28
N VAL A 183 -2.41 -6.84 24.48
CA VAL A 183 -2.49 -5.96 25.65
C VAL A 183 -3.88 -6.06 26.27
N VAL A 184 -3.96 -6.41 27.55
CA VAL A 184 -5.23 -6.56 28.26
C VAL A 184 -5.32 -5.54 29.40
N LEU A 185 -6.38 -4.74 29.44
CA LEU A 185 -6.61 -3.74 30.48
C LEU A 185 -8.05 -3.78 31.01
N ASP A 186 -8.23 -3.36 32.25
CA ASP A 186 -9.55 -3.07 32.81
C ASP A 186 -10.17 -1.86 32.10
N ALA A 187 -11.42 -2.03 31.67
CA ALA A 187 -12.17 -0.99 30.98
C ALA A 187 -12.78 0.01 31.97
N GLY A 188 -12.71 1.29 31.63
CA GLY A 188 -13.30 2.37 32.41
C GLY A 188 -13.08 3.73 31.73
N PRO A 189 -13.98 4.71 31.95
CA PRO A 189 -13.91 6.02 31.30
C PRO A 189 -12.68 6.84 31.71
N ASP A 190 -12.06 6.51 32.84
CA ASP A 190 -10.83 7.15 33.34
C ASP A 190 -9.60 6.24 33.14
N ARG A 191 -9.70 5.23 32.26
CA ARG A 191 -8.59 4.35 31.87
C ARG A 191 -8.22 4.58 30.41
N VAL A 192 -6.94 4.83 30.19
CA VAL A 192 -6.37 5.07 28.87
C VAL A 192 -5.27 4.04 28.63
N LEU A 193 -5.35 3.38 27.48
CA LEU A 193 -4.22 2.67 26.90
C LEU A 193 -3.38 3.70 26.16
N PHE A 194 -2.21 4.01 26.70
CA PHE A 194 -1.20 4.82 26.04
C PHE A 194 -0.15 3.89 25.46
N TYR A 195 0.31 4.17 24.24
CA TYR A 195 1.34 3.36 23.60
C TYR A 195 2.30 4.23 22.83
N ASP A 196 3.56 3.84 22.87
CA ASP A 196 4.63 4.52 22.17
C ASP A 196 5.55 3.57 21.45
N SER A 197 6.30 4.16 20.52
CA SER A 197 7.25 3.45 19.71
C SER A 197 8.44 4.35 19.41
N VAL A 198 9.60 3.73 19.36
CA VAL A 198 10.82 4.24 18.77
C VAL A 198 11.05 3.49 17.47
N ALA A 199 11.34 4.23 16.41
CA ALA A 199 11.78 3.68 15.14
C ALA A 199 13.12 4.27 14.72
N MET A 200 13.94 3.45 14.07
CA MET A 200 15.23 3.87 13.52
C MET A 200 15.46 3.25 12.16
N ALA A 201 16.10 4.01 11.28
CA ALA A 201 16.58 3.52 10.00
C ALA A 201 17.97 4.08 9.69
N TYR A 202 18.80 3.27 9.06
CA TYR A 202 20.14 3.64 8.62
C TYR A 202 20.40 3.21 7.19
N ASP A 203 20.89 4.16 6.38
CA ASP A 203 21.38 3.92 5.01
C ASP A 203 22.89 4.14 4.99
N GLU A 204 23.61 3.04 4.76
CA GLU A 204 25.07 2.97 4.75
C GLU A 204 25.65 3.75 3.59
N ALA A 205 24.98 3.78 2.44
CA ALA A 205 25.48 4.44 1.24
C ALA A 205 25.53 5.97 1.40
N SER A 206 24.49 6.57 1.99
CA SER A 206 24.45 8.02 2.23
C SER A 206 24.95 8.44 3.62
N GLY A 207 25.06 7.50 4.57
CA GLY A 207 25.28 7.79 5.98
C GLY A 207 24.08 8.47 6.66
N ARG A 208 22.88 8.39 6.05
CA ARG A 208 21.64 8.94 6.62
C ARG A 208 21.14 8.02 7.73
N MET A 209 20.93 8.62 8.90
CA MET A 209 20.27 7.99 10.05
C MET A 209 19.06 8.84 10.44
N GLU A 210 17.91 8.20 10.58
CA GLU A 210 16.69 8.80 11.14
C GLU A 210 16.23 8.00 12.34
N THR A 211 15.85 8.70 13.39
CA THR A 211 15.43 8.15 14.68
C THR A 211 14.20 8.92 15.13
N TYR A 212 13.10 8.22 15.37
CA TYR A 212 11.80 8.81 15.65
C TYR A 212 11.19 8.29 16.93
N TYR A 213 10.32 9.11 17.51
CA TYR A 213 9.43 8.76 18.60
C TYR A 213 8.00 9.14 18.22
N SER A 214 7.10 8.17 18.35
CA SER A 214 5.69 8.33 18.00
C SER A 214 4.83 7.77 19.11
N THR A 215 3.67 8.39 19.35
CA THR A 215 2.77 8.00 20.44
C THR A 215 1.33 8.06 19.97
N ALA A 216 0.50 7.22 20.56
CA ALA A 216 -0.94 7.31 20.44
C ALA A 216 -1.60 6.78 21.72
N ASP A 217 -2.90 7.01 21.81
CA ASP A 217 -3.67 6.68 23.02
C ASP A 217 -5.15 6.51 22.70
N THR A 218 -5.80 5.62 23.45
CA THR A 218 -7.23 5.34 23.35
C THR A 218 -7.83 5.09 24.73
N THR A 219 -9.05 5.58 24.95
CA THR A 219 -9.84 5.28 26.15
C THR A 219 -10.34 3.84 26.09
N VAL A 220 -10.18 3.11 27.20
CA VAL A 220 -10.54 1.68 27.27
C VAL A 220 -11.99 1.52 27.70
N LEU A 221 -12.87 1.13 26.77
CA LEU A 221 -14.29 0.88 27.05
C LEU A 221 -14.67 -0.57 26.75
N LEU A 222 -15.77 -1.03 27.34
CA LEU A 222 -16.31 -2.38 27.15
C LEU A 222 -17.07 -2.53 25.82
N LEU A 223 -17.59 -1.44 25.27
CA LEU A 223 -18.30 -1.46 24.02
C LEU A 223 -17.30 -1.48 22.86
N PRO A 224 -17.46 -2.40 21.89
CA PRO A 224 -16.52 -2.58 20.80
C PRO A 224 -16.45 -1.35 19.90
N THR A 225 -15.23 -1.02 19.46
CA THR A 225 -15.02 -0.09 18.37
C THR A 225 -14.49 -0.82 17.14
N GLY A 226 -14.75 -0.27 15.96
CA GLY A 226 -14.17 -0.84 14.75
C GLY A 226 -14.69 -0.20 13.48
N LEU A 227 -13.83 -0.20 12.46
CA LEU A 227 -14.19 0.23 11.11
C LEU A 227 -14.87 -0.94 10.38
N GLN A 228 -16.14 -0.75 10.03
CA GLN A 228 -16.91 -1.70 9.24
C GLN A 228 -17.00 -1.20 7.81
N PHE A 229 -16.13 -1.70 6.94
CA PHE A 229 -16.15 -1.40 5.51
C PHE A 229 -17.21 -2.23 4.79
N GLU A 230 -18.14 -1.56 4.12
CA GLU A 230 -18.98 -2.16 3.08
C GLU A 230 -18.30 -2.11 1.71
N HIS A 231 -17.56 -1.02 1.46
CA HIS A 231 -16.70 -0.79 0.30
C HIS A 231 -15.45 0.01 0.74
N PRO A 232 -14.27 -0.25 0.18
CA PRO A 232 -14.02 -1.20 -0.90
C PRO A 232 -13.99 -2.65 -0.37
N ARG A 233 -14.43 -3.59 -1.21
CA ARG A 233 -14.42 -5.04 -0.99
C ARG A 233 -14.31 -5.78 -2.32
N GLU A 234 -13.89 -7.03 -2.28
CA GLU A 234 -13.91 -7.94 -3.43
C GLU A 234 -15.38 -8.21 -3.84
N LEU A 235 -15.68 -8.11 -5.13
CA LEU A 235 -17.01 -8.30 -5.71
C LEU A 235 -16.99 -9.37 -6.81
N ILE A 236 -15.87 -9.52 -7.53
CA ILE A 236 -15.63 -10.57 -8.53
C ILE A 236 -14.55 -11.49 -7.99
N GLY A 237 -14.84 -12.78 -7.86
CA GLY A 237 -13.81 -13.79 -7.51
C GLY A 237 -14.15 -14.70 -6.34
N ALA A 238 -15.27 -14.49 -5.65
CA ALA A 238 -15.88 -15.35 -4.63
C ALA A 238 -14.89 -16.01 -3.64
N ASN A 239 -14.71 -15.40 -2.47
CA ASN A 239 -14.37 -16.07 -1.21
C ASN A 239 -13.15 -17.01 -1.25
N ILE A 240 -12.12 -16.66 -2.01
CA ILE A 240 -10.78 -17.23 -1.82
C ILE A 240 -10.02 -16.22 -0.97
N ALA A 241 -9.69 -16.59 0.27
CA ALA A 241 -8.86 -15.76 1.13
C ALA A 241 -7.57 -15.36 0.40
N GLY A 242 -7.34 -14.06 0.22
CA GLY A 242 -6.14 -13.51 -0.43
C GLY A 242 -6.32 -12.96 -1.85
N ASN A 243 -7.54 -12.84 -2.39
CA ASN A 243 -7.77 -12.09 -3.63
C ASN A 243 -7.72 -10.57 -3.42
N ALA A 244 -7.06 -9.87 -4.34
CA ALA A 244 -6.96 -8.41 -4.35
C ALA A 244 -8.27 -7.74 -4.77
N ILE A 245 -8.61 -6.61 -4.15
CA ILE A 245 -9.67 -5.71 -4.59
C ILE A 245 -9.21 -5.00 -5.87
N ARG A 246 -9.80 -5.34 -7.02
CA ARG A 246 -9.38 -4.79 -8.31
C ARG A 246 -10.07 -3.47 -8.60
N THR A 247 -9.30 -2.38 -8.58
CA THR A 247 -9.80 -1.04 -8.90
C THR A 247 -9.28 -0.64 -10.27
N CYS A 248 -10.18 -0.71 -11.25
CA CYS A 248 -9.89 -0.32 -12.60
C CYS A 248 -10.19 1.16 -12.78
N LEU A 249 -9.16 1.95 -13.06
CA LEU A 249 -9.32 3.39 -13.26
C LEU A 249 -10.02 3.63 -14.60
N GLU A 250 -9.27 4.00 -15.63
CA GLU A 250 -9.86 4.37 -16.92
C GLU A 250 -10.28 3.14 -17.75
N ARG A 251 -9.90 1.92 -17.36
CA ARG A 251 -9.92 0.72 -18.22
C ARG A 251 -10.18 -0.57 -17.47
N GLY A 252 -10.86 -1.51 -18.12
CA GLY A 252 -11.12 -2.84 -17.58
C GLY A 252 -11.74 -3.78 -18.60
N SER A 253 -11.87 -5.06 -18.25
CA SER A 253 -12.57 -6.05 -19.07
C SER A 253 -14.01 -5.61 -19.29
N ALA A 254 -14.35 -5.32 -20.55
CA ALA A 254 -15.71 -5.00 -20.92
C ALA A 254 -16.51 -6.25 -21.22
N THR A 255 -15.88 -7.33 -21.68
CA THR A 255 -16.51 -8.61 -22.04
C THR A 255 -15.53 -9.75 -21.84
N GLY A 256 -16.02 -10.92 -21.44
CA GLY A 256 -15.18 -12.08 -21.15
C GLY A 256 -14.90 -12.23 -19.66
N ALA A 257 -13.66 -12.56 -19.28
CA ALA A 257 -13.29 -12.67 -17.87
C ALA A 257 -13.34 -11.30 -17.20
N LEU A 258 -14.26 -11.12 -16.25
CA LEU A 258 -14.42 -9.88 -15.50
C LEU A 258 -13.22 -9.72 -14.56
N ASP A 259 -12.70 -8.51 -14.43
CA ASP A 259 -11.44 -8.27 -13.73
C ASP A 259 -11.39 -6.99 -12.89
N CYS A 260 -12.53 -6.34 -12.66
CA CYS A 260 -12.62 -5.06 -11.98
C CYS A 260 -13.78 -5.04 -10.98
N ASP A 261 -13.49 -4.98 -9.69
CA ASP A 261 -14.50 -4.76 -8.65
C ASP A 261 -15.08 -3.35 -8.75
N TYR A 262 -14.21 -2.38 -9.05
CA TYR A 262 -14.55 -0.97 -9.20
C TYR A 262 -14.04 -0.45 -10.54
N ALA A 263 -14.81 0.44 -11.17
CA ALA A 263 -14.48 1.07 -12.44
C ALA A 263 -14.76 2.58 -12.43
N LEU A 264 -13.93 3.42 -13.05
CA LEU A 264 -14.38 4.78 -13.37
C LEU A 264 -15.53 4.71 -14.36
N ALA A 265 -16.55 5.55 -14.12
CA ALA A 265 -17.78 5.55 -14.88
C ALA A 265 -18.31 6.97 -15.15
N ASN A 266 -19.01 7.10 -16.27
CA ASN A 266 -19.87 8.23 -16.56
C ASN A 266 -21.31 7.88 -16.17
N LYS A 267 -21.97 8.71 -15.36
CA LYS A 267 -23.40 8.62 -15.10
C LYS A 267 -24.11 9.73 -15.87
N ASN A 268 -25.02 9.34 -16.75
CA ASN A 268 -25.84 10.30 -17.49
C ASN A 268 -26.76 11.05 -16.50
N PRO A 269 -26.71 12.39 -16.44
CA PRO A 269 -27.48 13.16 -15.45
C PRO A 269 -28.99 13.11 -15.69
N THR A 270 -29.44 12.85 -16.93
CA THR A 270 -30.85 12.81 -17.31
C THR A 270 -31.44 11.41 -17.16
N THR A 271 -30.73 10.38 -17.62
CA THR A 271 -31.26 9.01 -17.65
C THR A 271 -30.81 8.17 -16.45
N GLY A 272 -29.80 8.63 -15.69
CA GLY A 272 -29.20 7.88 -14.58
C GLY A 272 -28.36 6.67 -15.01
N VAL A 273 -28.24 6.40 -16.32
CA VAL A 273 -27.48 5.26 -16.85
C VAL A 273 -26.00 5.44 -16.55
N ILE A 274 -25.40 4.40 -15.95
CA ILE A 274 -23.98 4.33 -15.61
C ILE A 274 -23.25 3.56 -16.71
N ASN A 275 -22.22 4.16 -17.29
CA ASN A 275 -21.35 3.58 -18.30
C ASN A 275 -19.91 3.53 -17.75
N ALA A 276 -19.45 2.34 -17.38
CA ALA A 276 -18.06 2.13 -17.00
C ALA A 276 -17.11 2.18 -18.19
N PHE A 277 -15.86 2.59 -17.94
CA PHE A 277 -14.80 2.71 -18.93
C PHE A 277 -15.16 3.66 -20.09
N ALA A 278 -16.05 4.63 -19.82
CA ALA A 278 -16.47 5.66 -20.76
C ALA A 278 -16.00 7.02 -20.24
N GLY A 279 -15.16 7.70 -21.04
CA GLY A 279 -14.59 9.01 -20.70
C GLY A 279 -15.62 10.10 -20.42
N SER A 280 -15.15 11.26 -19.96
CA SER A 280 -15.96 12.23 -19.20
C SER A 280 -16.45 11.64 -17.88
N TYR A 281 -15.53 11.00 -17.13
CA TYR A 281 -15.84 10.35 -15.87
C TYR A 281 -16.46 11.33 -14.88
N THR A 282 -17.43 10.81 -14.12
CA THR A 282 -18.19 11.58 -13.11
C THR A 282 -18.15 10.90 -11.75
N GLY A 283 -17.53 9.72 -11.65
CA GLY A 283 -17.51 8.90 -10.45
C GLY A 283 -16.87 7.54 -10.64
N VAL A 284 -16.88 6.76 -9.56
CA VAL A 284 -16.51 5.33 -9.54
C VAL A 284 -17.76 4.50 -9.31
N ALA A 285 -17.91 3.42 -10.06
CA ALA A 285 -18.98 2.44 -9.91
C ALA A 285 -18.42 1.09 -9.46
N ALA A 286 -19.10 0.43 -8.53
CA ALA A 286 -18.87 -0.97 -8.25
C ALA A 286 -19.54 -1.86 -9.31
N VAL A 287 -19.01 -3.06 -9.49
CA VAL A 287 -19.60 -4.08 -10.36
C VAL A 287 -20.78 -4.78 -9.68
N ASN A 288 -21.85 -5.01 -10.45
CA ASN A 288 -22.85 -6.00 -10.08
C ASN A 288 -22.39 -7.37 -10.58
N ALA A 289 -21.78 -8.17 -9.69
CA ALA A 289 -21.16 -9.44 -10.06
C ALA A 289 -22.14 -10.40 -10.73
N ALA A 290 -23.34 -10.58 -10.15
CA ALA A 290 -24.35 -11.49 -10.69
C ALA A 290 -24.81 -11.06 -12.10
N ALA A 291 -25.19 -9.79 -12.27
CA ALA A 291 -25.61 -9.27 -13.56
C ALA A 291 -24.48 -9.31 -14.60
N SER A 292 -23.24 -9.08 -14.17
CA SER A 292 -22.08 -9.09 -15.06
C SER A 292 -21.74 -10.50 -15.54
N LEU A 293 -21.80 -11.49 -14.65
CA LEU A 293 -21.60 -12.91 -14.97
C LEU A 293 -22.66 -13.40 -15.95
N SER A 294 -23.95 -13.13 -15.69
CA SER A 294 -25.04 -13.52 -16.59
C SER A 294 -24.93 -12.88 -17.97
N ALA A 295 -24.41 -11.65 -18.05
CA ALA A 295 -24.27 -10.92 -19.31
C ALA A 295 -22.93 -11.14 -20.02
N ALA A 296 -21.98 -11.88 -19.40
CA ALA A 296 -20.58 -11.99 -19.83
C ALA A 296 -19.93 -10.63 -20.18
N ARG A 297 -20.34 -9.57 -19.46
CA ARG A 297 -19.98 -8.17 -19.69
C ARG A 297 -20.10 -7.41 -18.39
N TRP A 298 -19.16 -6.51 -18.12
CA TRP A 298 -19.19 -5.67 -16.92
C TRP A 298 -20.47 -4.81 -16.86
N LYS A 299 -21.21 -4.94 -15.76
CA LYS A 299 -22.44 -4.20 -15.47
C LYS A 299 -22.30 -3.48 -14.13
N PRO A 300 -22.61 -2.17 -14.06
CA PRO A 300 -22.53 -1.43 -12.81
C PRO A 300 -23.61 -1.89 -11.84
N ASP A 301 -23.29 -1.87 -10.55
CA ASP A 301 -24.29 -1.82 -9.50
C ASP A 301 -24.83 -0.38 -9.39
N THR A 302 -26.12 -0.22 -9.66
CA THR A 302 -26.78 1.09 -9.64
C THR A 302 -26.88 1.71 -8.26
N ALA A 303 -26.77 0.91 -7.19
CA ALA A 303 -26.77 1.39 -5.80
C ALA A 303 -25.35 1.72 -5.27
N ALA A 304 -24.32 1.32 -6.00
CA ALA A 304 -22.92 1.49 -5.62
C ALA A 304 -22.18 2.32 -6.68
N TYR A 305 -22.58 3.59 -6.75
CA TYR A 305 -21.93 4.62 -7.56
C TYR A 305 -21.61 5.83 -6.68
N TRP A 306 -20.35 6.27 -6.71
CA TRP A 306 -19.86 7.41 -5.96
C TRP A 306 -19.44 8.51 -6.94
N PRO A 307 -20.08 9.69 -6.90
CA PRO A 307 -19.69 10.81 -7.75
C PRO A 307 -18.38 11.43 -7.25
N THR A 308 -17.58 11.97 -8.17
CA THR A 308 -16.36 12.69 -7.80
C THR A 308 -16.71 13.96 -7.00
N PRO A 309 -15.91 14.33 -5.98
CA PRO A 309 -16.06 15.61 -5.30
C PRO A 309 -15.67 16.74 -6.27
N GLY A 310 -16.66 17.26 -7.00
CA GLY A 310 -16.44 18.24 -8.07
C GLY A 310 -16.02 17.62 -9.40
N THR A 311 -15.25 18.37 -10.19
CA THR A 311 -14.79 17.93 -11.51
C THR A 311 -13.77 16.82 -11.38
N PHE A 312 -14.00 15.70 -12.05
CA PHE A 312 -13.05 14.59 -12.12
C PHE A 312 -11.67 15.07 -12.61
N ASN A 313 -10.62 14.69 -11.87
CA ASN A 313 -9.25 14.95 -12.24
C ASN A 313 -8.53 13.63 -12.53
N SER A 314 -8.19 13.38 -13.80
CA SER A 314 -7.51 12.15 -14.22
C SER A 314 -6.11 11.97 -13.62
N ALA A 315 -5.53 13.01 -13.03
CA ALA A 315 -4.27 12.91 -12.32
C ALA A 315 -4.42 12.44 -10.88
N LYS A 316 -5.64 12.34 -10.32
CA LYS A 316 -5.89 11.92 -8.94
C LYS A 316 -6.25 10.43 -8.86
N LEU A 317 -5.83 9.78 -7.78
CA LEU A 317 -6.32 8.44 -7.44
C LEU A 317 -7.58 8.54 -6.58
N TYR A 318 -8.64 7.88 -7.04
CA TYR A 318 -9.95 7.89 -6.44
C TYR A 318 -10.35 6.48 -6.00
N LEU A 319 -10.71 6.29 -4.73
CA LEU A 319 -11.16 5.00 -4.21
C LEU A 319 -12.47 5.17 -3.42
N PRO A 320 -13.53 4.41 -3.72
CA PRO A 320 -14.79 4.54 -3.00
C PRO A 320 -14.64 3.97 -1.60
N ALA A 321 -15.23 4.65 -0.62
CA ALA A 321 -15.37 4.17 0.74
C ALA A 321 -16.82 4.29 1.17
N ARG A 322 -17.38 3.19 1.66
CA ARG A 322 -18.68 3.15 2.31
C ARG A 322 -18.60 2.23 3.52
N GLY A 323 -19.18 2.66 4.63
CA GLY A 323 -19.23 1.86 5.82
C GLY A 323 -19.60 2.69 7.02
N THR A 324 -19.32 2.12 8.18
CA THR A 324 -19.63 2.74 9.47
C THR A 324 -18.47 2.54 10.42
N TYR A 325 -18.10 3.60 11.14
CA TYR A 325 -17.24 3.47 12.30
C TYR A 325 -18.11 3.24 13.54
N LEU A 326 -18.06 2.04 14.11
CA LEU A 326 -18.65 1.78 15.41
C LEU A 326 -17.74 2.40 16.47
N THR A 327 -18.23 3.39 17.21
CA THR A 327 -17.39 4.19 18.13
C THR A 327 -17.19 3.50 19.48
N GLY A 328 -18.02 2.51 19.78
CA GLY A 328 -18.12 1.90 21.11
C GLY A 328 -18.47 2.91 22.22
N LEU A 329 -19.16 4.01 21.88
CA LEU A 329 -19.65 4.99 22.83
C LEU A 329 -21.10 4.69 23.21
N GLN A 330 -21.52 5.18 24.37
CA GLN A 330 -22.93 5.17 24.75
C GLN A 330 -23.69 6.27 23.99
N ALA A 331 -24.99 6.07 23.74
CA ALA A 331 -25.82 7.04 23.04
C ALA A 331 -25.94 8.41 23.76
N SER A 332 -25.67 8.44 25.07
CA SER A 332 -25.65 9.67 25.88
C SER A 332 -24.40 10.53 25.67
N CYS A 333 -23.37 10.00 24.99
CA CYS A 333 -22.18 10.74 24.64
C CYS A 333 -22.45 11.74 23.51
N THR A 334 -21.56 12.73 23.36
CA THR A 334 -21.55 13.68 22.25
C THR A 334 -20.23 13.59 21.52
N VAL A 335 -20.25 13.24 20.24
CA VAL A 335 -19.04 13.23 19.39
C VAL A 335 -18.63 14.67 19.10
N THR A 336 -17.39 15.01 19.41
CA THR A 336 -16.84 16.36 19.25
C THR A 336 -15.91 16.48 18.04
N GLY A 337 -15.38 15.36 17.53
CA GLY A 337 -14.58 15.37 16.31
C GLY A 337 -14.31 13.97 15.78
N VAL A 338 -14.18 13.85 14.46
CA VAL A 338 -13.84 12.62 13.77
C VAL A 338 -12.75 12.94 12.76
N THR A 339 -11.65 12.20 12.81
CA THR A 339 -10.53 12.35 11.88
C THR A 339 -10.07 10.99 11.38
N SER A 340 -9.54 10.95 10.17
CA SER A 340 -8.96 9.73 9.59
C SER A 340 -7.76 10.04 8.73
N GLU A 341 -6.83 9.11 8.71
CA GLU A 341 -5.70 9.06 7.78
C GLU A 341 -5.74 7.73 7.03
N VAL A 342 -5.77 7.79 5.71
CA VAL A 342 -5.72 6.63 4.82
C VAL A 342 -4.38 6.64 4.12
N ASN A 343 -3.59 5.59 4.31
CA ASN A 343 -2.25 5.42 3.74
C ASN A 343 -2.25 4.29 2.70
N ILE A 344 -1.75 4.57 1.51
CA ILE A 344 -1.51 3.55 0.48
C ILE A 344 -0.05 3.17 0.51
N VAL A 345 0.21 1.95 0.98
CA VAL A 345 1.53 1.36 1.12
C VAL A 345 1.82 0.51 -0.10
N LEU A 346 2.88 0.84 -0.84
CA LEU A 346 3.32 0.10 -2.01
C LEU A 346 3.80 -1.30 -1.60
N LEU A 347 3.28 -2.39 -2.19
CA LEU A 347 3.69 -3.77 -1.84
C LEU A 347 4.64 -4.39 -2.86
N SER A 348 4.57 -3.94 -4.12
CA SER A 348 5.46 -4.36 -5.20
C SER A 348 6.19 -3.16 -5.81
N ALA A 349 7.37 -3.38 -6.40
CA ALA A 349 8.14 -2.27 -6.97
C ALA A 349 7.44 -1.73 -8.22
N GLY A 350 7.89 -0.59 -8.74
CA GLY A 350 7.38 -0.06 -10.01
C GLY A 350 6.54 1.21 -9.83
N GLY A 351 5.67 1.47 -10.80
CA GLY A 351 4.91 2.72 -10.81
C GLY A 351 5.70 3.94 -11.24
N ARG A 352 5.05 5.08 -11.08
CA ARG A 352 5.60 6.44 -11.18
C ARG A 352 5.72 7.09 -9.80
N CYS A 353 5.39 6.35 -8.74
CA CYS A 353 5.47 6.84 -7.37
C CYS A 353 6.89 7.29 -7.05
N ARG A 354 6.98 8.47 -6.45
CA ARG A 354 8.24 9.05 -6.00
C ARG A 354 8.07 9.55 -4.59
N VAL A 355 9.02 9.24 -3.74
CA VAL A 355 9.14 9.77 -2.39
C VAL A 355 10.48 10.48 -2.36
N LEU A 356 10.52 11.76 -1.99
CA LEU A 356 11.73 12.60 -2.06
C LEU A 356 12.36 12.68 -3.46
N ASN A 357 11.54 12.69 -4.52
CA ASN A 357 11.96 12.69 -5.92
C ASN A 357 12.70 11.43 -6.40
N VAL A 358 12.91 10.41 -5.56
CA VAL A 358 13.44 9.10 -6.00
C VAL A 358 12.30 8.12 -6.28
N PRO A 359 12.45 7.17 -7.22
CA PRO A 359 11.45 6.13 -7.47
C PRO A 359 11.08 5.39 -6.17
N ALA A 360 9.78 5.25 -5.92
CA ALA A 360 9.30 4.55 -4.75
C ALA A 360 9.57 3.04 -4.87
N VAL A 361 9.77 2.40 -3.72
CA VAL A 361 10.01 0.97 -3.60
C VAL A 361 8.92 0.34 -2.73
N PRO A 362 8.76 -1.00 -2.75
CA PRO A 362 7.88 -1.69 -1.83
C PRO A 362 8.12 -1.25 -0.40
N GLY A 363 7.06 -1.20 0.38
CA GLY A 363 7.01 -0.81 1.75
C GLY A 363 6.58 0.63 1.97
N GLN A 364 6.76 1.53 1.00
CA GLN A 364 6.53 2.96 1.21
C GLN A 364 5.06 3.38 1.17
N THR A 365 4.67 4.28 2.06
CA THR A 365 3.47 5.09 1.85
C THR A 365 3.70 6.01 0.65
N VAL A 366 2.91 5.81 -0.41
CA VAL A 366 3.05 6.55 -1.68
C VAL A 366 1.89 7.50 -1.94
N LEU A 367 0.74 7.28 -1.29
CA LEU A 367 -0.46 8.10 -1.41
C LEU A 367 -1.15 8.18 -0.04
N THR A 368 -1.81 9.30 0.22
CA THR A 368 -2.50 9.57 1.49
C THR A 368 -3.85 10.25 1.25
N GLY A 369 -4.85 9.97 2.08
CA GLY A 369 -6.13 10.64 2.04
C GLY A 369 -6.90 10.51 3.35
N SER A 370 -8.21 10.70 3.31
CA SER A 370 -9.10 10.60 4.47
C SER A 370 -10.43 9.95 4.09
N LEU A 371 -11.10 9.31 5.04
CA LEU A 371 -12.43 8.77 4.85
C LEU A 371 -13.46 9.89 4.61
N PRO A 372 -14.46 9.65 3.74
CA PRO A 372 -15.52 10.61 3.44
C PRO A 372 -16.62 10.53 4.52
N TRP A 373 -16.37 11.15 5.67
CA TRP A 373 -17.28 11.15 6.82
C TRP A 373 -18.65 11.75 6.49
N GLY A 374 -19.71 11.05 6.89
CA GLY A 374 -21.09 11.53 6.85
C GLY A 374 -21.46 12.30 8.12
N ALA A 375 -22.70 12.80 8.15
CA ALA A 375 -23.22 13.47 9.34
C ALA A 375 -23.36 12.49 10.51
N THR A 376 -22.78 12.83 11.65
CA THR A 376 -22.95 12.09 12.91
C THR A 376 -24.35 12.36 13.45
N THR A 377 -25.20 11.34 13.46
CA THR A 377 -26.60 11.43 13.94
C THR A 377 -26.76 10.89 15.36
N ASP A 378 -25.90 9.95 15.78
CA ASP A 378 -25.77 9.47 17.15
C ASP A 378 -24.29 9.24 17.48
N ALA A 379 -23.99 9.10 18.78
CA ALA A 379 -22.61 8.90 19.22
C ALA A 379 -22.10 7.47 19.05
N THR A 380 -22.98 6.48 18.83
CA THR A 380 -22.64 5.06 18.79
C THR A 380 -22.01 4.66 17.46
N SER A 381 -22.31 5.40 16.40
CA SER A 381 -21.82 5.12 15.06
C SER A 381 -21.62 6.38 14.23
N VAL A 382 -20.57 6.39 13.41
CA VAL A 382 -20.30 7.46 12.45
C VAL A 382 -20.24 6.87 11.05
N PRO A 383 -21.20 7.18 10.16
CA PRO A 383 -21.17 6.67 8.80
C PRO A 383 -20.09 7.37 7.97
N PHE A 384 -19.54 6.68 6.98
CA PHE A 384 -18.77 7.28 5.90
C PHE A 384 -19.26 6.73 4.57
N ASN A 385 -19.42 7.61 3.58
CA ASN A 385 -19.89 7.22 2.25
C ASN A 385 -19.48 8.26 1.22
N GLY A 386 -18.56 7.91 0.33
CA GLY A 386 -18.05 8.84 -0.66
C GLY A 386 -16.84 8.32 -1.41
N LEU A 387 -16.19 9.23 -2.12
CA LEU A 387 -14.98 8.97 -2.87
C LEU A 387 -13.79 9.59 -2.12
N MET A 388 -12.81 8.76 -1.76
CA MET A 388 -11.53 9.22 -1.21
C MET A 388 -10.68 9.78 -2.35
N ASP A 389 -10.17 11.00 -2.16
CA ASP A 389 -9.08 11.57 -2.96
C ASP A 389 -7.76 11.23 -2.28
N LEU A 390 -6.99 10.33 -2.87
CA LEU A 390 -5.72 9.83 -2.32
C LEU A 390 -4.51 10.64 -2.83
N GLY A 391 -4.75 11.78 -3.50
CA GLY A 391 -3.69 12.57 -4.12
C GLY A 391 -3.37 12.14 -5.54
N THR A 392 -2.23 12.60 -6.05
CA THR A 392 -1.83 12.40 -7.46
C THR A 392 -1.51 10.94 -7.74
N ASP A 393 -2.26 10.29 -8.63
CA ASP A 393 -2.04 8.91 -9.03
C ASP A 393 -0.62 8.72 -9.58
N CYS A 394 0.08 7.81 -8.94
CA CYS A 394 1.43 7.41 -9.28
C CYS A 394 1.57 5.90 -9.48
N LEU A 395 0.50 5.13 -9.37
CA LEU A 395 0.54 3.67 -9.45
C LEU A 395 0.74 3.21 -10.91
N ALA A 396 1.32 2.02 -11.09
CA ALA A 396 1.43 1.36 -12.40
C ALA A 396 0.28 0.37 -12.63
N ASN A 397 0.26 -0.18 -13.84
CA ASN A 397 -0.48 -1.40 -14.15
C ASN A 397 -0.01 -2.55 -13.24
N GLN A 398 -0.97 -3.28 -12.68
CA GLN A 398 -0.89 -4.34 -11.69
C GLN A 398 0.08 -4.05 -10.54
N GLN A 399 -0.12 -2.89 -9.92
CA GLN A 399 0.62 -2.49 -8.73
C GLN A 399 -0.11 -2.93 -7.46
N ASP A 400 0.47 -3.88 -6.73
CA ASP A 400 -0.04 -4.30 -5.44
C ASP A 400 0.23 -3.22 -4.39
N VAL A 401 -0.82 -2.80 -3.68
CA VAL A 401 -0.73 -1.86 -2.57
C VAL A 401 -1.59 -2.31 -1.39
N ALA A 402 -1.18 -2.03 -0.17
CA ALA A 402 -2.03 -2.15 1.02
C ALA A 402 -2.66 -0.80 1.34
N MET A 403 -3.93 -0.79 1.71
CA MET A 403 -4.57 0.39 2.28
C MET A 403 -4.62 0.23 3.79
N GLN A 404 -4.05 1.19 4.51
CA GLN A 404 -4.08 1.28 5.96
C GLN A 404 -4.92 2.48 6.36
N THR A 405 -5.93 2.26 7.19
CA THR A 405 -6.81 3.34 7.65
C THR A 405 -6.67 3.48 9.16
N PHE A 406 -6.33 4.68 9.60
CA PHE A 406 -6.29 5.09 10.99
C PHE A 406 -7.43 6.06 11.23
N THR A 407 -8.25 5.83 12.25
CA THR A 407 -9.38 6.70 12.60
C THR A 407 -9.31 7.10 14.06
N THR A 408 -9.72 8.32 14.37
CA THR A 408 -9.88 8.82 15.74
C THR A 408 -11.25 9.48 15.88
N VAL A 409 -12.00 9.07 16.91
CA VAL A 409 -13.21 9.77 17.39
C VAL A 409 -12.90 10.38 18.75
N ASN A 410 -13.13 11.68 18.85
CA ASN A 410 -13.16 12.41 20.11
C ASN A 410 -14.61 12.63 20.51
N ALA A 411 -14.92 12.44 21.78
CA ALA A 411 -16.25 12.61 22.33
C ALA A 411 -16.22 13.10 23.79
N THR A 412 -17.35 13.58 24.27
CA THR A 412 -17.61 13.86 25.69
C THR A 412 -18.76 13.01 26.17
N CYS A 413 -18.55 12.21 27.22
CA CYS A 413 -19.56 11.31 27.78
C CYS A 413 -19.97 11.75 29.19
N PRO A 414 -21.25 11.70 29.57
CA PRO A 414 -21.69 11.98 30.94
C PRO A 414 -21.05 11.01 31.95
N ARG A 415 -20.65 11.53 33.12
CA ARG A 415 -20.15 10.72 34.25
C ARG A 415 -21.26 10.34 35.22
N THR A 416 -21.13 9.16 35.83
CA THR A 416 -21.93 8.78 37.00
C THR A 416 -21.59 9.72 38.17
N GLY A 417 -22.57 10.49 38.64
CA GLY A 417 -22.36 11.51 39.69
C GLY A 417 -22.23 12.97 39.18
N GLY A 418 -22.37 13.19 37.87
CA GLY A 418 -22.37 14.52 37.25
C GLY A 418 -21.06 14.90 36.55
N GLY A 419 -21.15 15.78 35.56
CA GLY A 419 -20.02 16.20 34.71
C GLY A 419 -19.80 15.31 33.48
N PHE A 420 -18.71 15.55 32.76
CA PHE A 420 -18.37 14.85 31.51
C PHE A 420 -16.92 14.35 31.52
N SER A 421 -16.68 13.15 30.98
CA SER A 421 -15.35 12.62 30.65
C SER A 421 -15.04 12.88 29.18
N PRO A 422 -13.84 13.38 28.82
CA PRO A 422 -13.35 13.29 27.46
C PRO A 422 -13.04 11.83 27.13
N ILE A 423 -13.46 11.37 25.95
CA ILE A 423 -13.22 10.02 25.45
C ILE A 423 -12.55 10.14 24.09
N LYS A 424 -11.49 9.37 23.88
CA LYS A 424 -10.81 9.22 22.59
C LYS A 424 -10.85 7.75 22.20
N ARG A 425 -11.35 7.44 21.01
CA ARG A 425 -11.36 6.08 20.46
C ARG A 425 -10.59 6.06 19.17
N VAL A 426 -9.69 5.08 19.03
CA VAL A 426 -8.93 4.85 17.80
C VAL A 426 -9.35 3.54 17.17
N ALA A 427 -9.26 3.46 15.86
CA ALA A 427 -9.41 2.21 15.13
C ALA A 427 -8.42 2.15 13.98
N PHE A 428 -7.86 0.97 13.78
CA PHE A 428 -7.03 0.62 12.65
C PHE A 428 -7.76 -0.40 11.77
N ASN A 429 -7.55 -0.31 10.46
CA ASN A 429 -7.95 -1.35 9.53
C ASN A 429 -6.94 -1.44 8.39
N ARG A 430 -6.52 -2.67 8.07
CA ARG A 430 -5.66 -2.97 6.92
C ARG A 430 -6.46 -3.74 5.88
N LEU A 431 -6.68 -3.14 4.73
CA LEU A 431 -7.24 -3.82 3.56
C LEU A 431 -6.11 -4.25 2.64
N ALA A 432 -5.98 -5.56 2.46
CA ALA A 432 -4.91 -6.16 1.68
C ALA A 432 -5.25 -6.17 0.19
N VAL A 433 -4.31 -5.58 -0.57
CA VAL A 433 -4.14 -5.60 -2.04
C VAL A 433 -5.25 -4.92 -2.85
N LEU A 434 -4.94 -3.73 -3.37
CA LEU A 434 -5.61 -3.16 -4.53
C LEU A 434 -4.78 -3.46 -5.79
N ASP A 435 -5.42 -3.93 -6.87
CA ASP A 435 -4.79 -4.21 -8.17
C ASP A 435 -5.36 -3.27 -9.26
N PHE A 436 -4.47 -2.56 -9.96
CA PHE A 436 -4.79 -1.48 -10.90
C PHE A 436 -4.39 -1.83 -12.33
N LYS A 437 -5.30 -1.95 -13.31
CA LYS A 437 -4.91 -2.36 -14.68
C LYS A 437 -4.77 -1.22 -15.69
N ASN A 438 -3.67 -1.18 -16.45
CA ASN A 438 -3.33 -0.13 -17.42
C ASN A 438 -2.43 -0.61 -18.58
N SER A 439 -3.02 -1.04 -19.70
CA SER A 439 -2.45 -0.81 -21.05
C SER A 439 -3.25 -1.46 -22.16
N CYS A 440 -3.21 -0.81 -23.33
CA CYS A 440 -4.08 -1.05 -24.47
C CYS A 440 -3.47 -0.51 -25.79
N LEU A 441 -4.11 -0.87 -26.90
CA LEU A 441 -3.96 -0.37 -28.27
C LEU A 441 -4.99 0.75 -28.53
N ALA A 442 -4.65 1.75 -29.35
CA ALA A 442 -5.63 2.78 -29.75
C ALA A 442 -6.78 2.19 -30.60
N ALA A 443 -7.99 2.73 -30.46
CA ALA A 443 -9.10 2.44 -31.37
C ALA A 443 -8.69 2.66 -32.83
N GLY A 444 -9.20 1.82 -33.73
CA GLY A 444 -8.85 1.82 -35.15
C GLY A 444 -7.60 1.01 -35.49
N THR A 445 -6.79 0.59 -34.50
CA THR A 445 -5.68 -0.35 -34.70
C THR A 445 -6.20 -1.65 -35.32
N ARG A 446 -5.60 -2.08 -36.42
CA ARG A 446 -6.08 -3.23 -37.20
C ARG A 446 -5.44 -4.52 -36.69
N VAL A 447 -6.27 -5.40 -36.13
CA VAL A 447 -5.88 -6.74 -35.65
C VAL A 447 -6.12 -7.76 -36.77
N LEU A 448 -5.14 -8.63 -36.99
CA LEU A 448 -5.25 -9.68 -37.99
C LEU A 448 -5.92 -10.94 -37.41
N ARG A 449 -7.08 -11.31 -37.97
CA ARG A 449 -7.81 -12.52 -37.62
C ARG A 449 -7.23 -13.75 -38.33
N GLU A 450 -7.53 -14.94 -37.81
CA GLU A 450 -7.14 -16.23 -38.41
C GLU A 450 -7.63 -16.37 -39.87
N ASP A 451 -8.80 -15.81 -40.18
CA ASP A 451 -9.38 -15.81 -41.53
C ASP A 451 -8.68 -14.84 -42.51
N GLY A 452 -7.58 -14.21 -42.11
CA GLY A 452 -6.80 -13.28 -42.91
C GLY A 452 -7.38 -11.87 -42.99
N ARG A 453 -8.58 -11.62 -42.44
CA ARG A 453 -9.16 -10.27 -42.40
C ARG A 453 -8.49 -9.41 -41.34
N SER A 454 -8.30 -8.14 -41.67
CA SER A 454 -7.76 -7.14 -40.75
C SER A 454 -8.88 -6.22 -40.28
N VAL A 455 -9.29 -6.39 -39.02
CA VAL A 455 -10.44 -5.69 -38.43
C VAL A 455 -9.95 -4.69 -37.39
N PRO A 456 -10.65 -3.56 -37.19
CA PRO A 456 -10.28 -2.64 -36.12
C PRO A 456 -10.50 -3.31 -34.75
N VAL A 457 -9.60 -3.04 -33.79
CA VAL A 457 -9.54 -3.73 -32.48
C VAL A 457 -10.85 -3.62 -31.69
N GLU A 458 -11.56 -2.51 -31.80
CA GLU A 458 -12.87 -2.27 -31.18
C GLU A 458 -13.98 -3.21 -31.66
N SER A 459 -13.78 -3.86 -32.81
CA SER A 459 -14.74 -4.81 -33.40
C SER A 459 -14.46 -6.27 -33.03
N VAL A 460 -13.30 -6.56 -32.43
CA VAL A 460 -12.91 -7.89 -31.99
C VAL A 460 -13.74 -8.30 -30.77
N LYS A 461 -14.23 -9.54 -30.77
CA LYS A 461 -15.11 -10.09 -29.74
C LYS A 461 -14.50 -11.32 -29.08
N VAL A 462 -14.95 -11.62 -27.86
CA VAL A 462 -14.66 -12.90 -27.21
C VAL A 462 -15.12 -14.05 -28.12
N GLY A 463 -14.26 -15.04 -28.29
CA GLY A 463 -14.45 -16.16 -29.22
C GLY A 463 -13.84 -15.95 -30.61
N ASP A 464 -13.47 -14.73 -30.99
CA ASP A 464 -12.70 -14.52 -32.23
C ASP A 464 -11.31 -15.15 -32.13
N ARG A 465 -10.75 -15.60 -33.25
CA ARG A 465 -9.37 -16.12 -33.31
C ARG A 465 -8.47 -15.13 -34.05
N VAL A 466 -7.35 -14.77 -33.42
CA VAL A 466 -6.38 -13.78 -33.92
C VAL A 466 -5.01 -14.41 -34.10
N LEU A 467 -4.27 -13.95 -35.11
CA LEU A 467 -2.92 -14.46 -35.40
C LEU A 467 -1.89 -13.85 -34.44
N THR A 468 -1.04 -14.71 -33.87
CA THR A 468 -0.14 -14.32 -32.78
C THR A 468 1.25 -13.91 -33.24
N HIS A 469 1.91 -14.74 -34.06
CA HIS A 469 3.31 -14.56 -34.45
C HIS A 469 3.62 -15.13 -35.84
N VAL A 470 4.87 -14.95 -36.28
CA VAL A 470 5.42 -15.51 -37.52
C VAL A 470 5.47 -17.04 -37.39
N GLY A 471 4.56 -17.73 -38.10
CA GLY A 471 4.34 -19.17 -37.99
C GLY A 471 2.88 -19.60 -38.19
N GLY A 472 1.94 -18.65 -38.17
CA GLY A 472 0.53 -18.89 -38.52
C GLY A 472 -0.36 -19.38 -37.38
N ARG A 473 0.16 -19.44 -36.14
CA ARG A 473 -0.64 -19.81 -34.96
C ARG A 473 -1.71 -18.75 -34.68
N ALA A 474 -2.94 -19.19 -34.47
CA ALA A 474 -4.06 -18.37 -34.03
C ALA A 474 -4.49 -18.77 -32.61
N LEU A 475 -4.76 -17.77 -31.77
CA LEU A 475 -5.31 -17.96 -30.41
C LEU A 475 -6.70 -17.35 -30.30
N THR A 476 -7.54 -17.97 -29.48
CA THR A 476 -8.89 -17.49 -29.19
C THR A 476 -8.84 -16.30 -28.24
N VAL A 477 -9.58 -15.23 -28.55
CA VAL A 477 -9.79 -14.08 -27.68
C VAL A 477 -10.70 -14.52 -26.53
N THR A 478 -10.18 -14.52 -25.31
CA THR A 478 -10.94 -14.90 -24.11
C THR A 478 -11.45 -13.69 -23.34
N THR A 479 -10.79 -12.54 -23.48
CA THR A 479 -11.18 -11.29 -22.82
C THR A 479 -10.90 -10.09 -23.71
N VAL A 480 -11.79 -9.09 -23.69
CA VAL A 480 -11.59 -7.79 -24.33
C VAL A 480 -11.64 -6.71 -23.27
N THR A 481 -10.49 -6.08 -23.04
CA THR A 481 -10.31 -4.90 -22.18
C THR A 481 -10.55 -3.65 -23.01
N LYS A 482 -11.24 -2.65 -22.43
CA LYS A 482 -11.41 -1.33 -23.05
C LYS A 482 -11.24 -0.21 -22.02
N GLY A 483 -10.98 1.01 -22.48
CA GLY A 483 -11.11 2.22 -21.67
C GLY A 483 -10.53 3.47 -22.35
N THR A 484 -10.08 4.46 -21.59
CA THR A 484 -9.41 5.67 -22.12
C THR A 484 -7.93 5.73 -21.74
N GLU A 485 -7.16 6.65 -22.29
CA GLU A 485 -5.79 6.96 -21.86
C GLU A 485 -5.67 8.46 -21.60
N SER A 486 -5.26 8.85 -20.40
CA SER A 486 -4.92 10.25 -20.11
C SER A 486 -3.48 10.60 -20.49
N GLN A 487 -2.60 9.61 -20.64
CA GLN A 487 -1.21 9.82 -21.07
C GLN A 487 -1.04 9.90 -22.60
N PRO A 488 0.00 10.56 -23.13
CA PRO A 488 0.33 10.46 -24.55
C PRO A 488 0.63 9.01 -24.95
N LEU A 489 0.11 8.58 -26.10
CA LEU A 489 0.44 7.28 -26.70
C LEU A 489 1.77 7.38 -27.46
N VAL A 490 2.41 6.24 -27.66
CA VAL A 490 3.63 6.10 -28.45
C VAL A 490 3.25 5.67 -29.86
N ARG A 491 3.53 6.55 -30.82
CA ARG A 491 3.38 6.29 -32.25
C ARG A 491 4.69 5.75 -32.81
N LEU A 492 4.65 4.53 -33.30
CA LEU A 492 5.80 3.82 -33.84
C LEU A 492 5.61 3.67 -35.35
N LYS A 493 6.52 4.24 -36.14
CA LYS A 493 6.52 4.05 -37.60
C LYS A 493 7.78 3.34 -38.06
N ALA A 494 7.61 2.35 -38.93
CA ALA A 494 8.73 1.66 -39.59
C ALA A 494 8.90 2.16 -41.03
N GLY A 495 10.11 2.00 -41.58
CA GLY A 495 10.48 2.50 -42.92
C GLY A 495 9.63 1.96 -44.09
N LYS A 496 8.83 0.92 -43.87
CA LYS A 496 7.88 0.34 -44.85
C LYS A 496 6.47 0.97 -44.80
N GLY A 497 6.30 2.12 -44.14
CA GLY A 497 5.01 2.81 -44.01
C GLY A 497 4.04 2.18 -43.00
N GLN A 498 4.49 1.21 -42.22
CA GLN A 498 3.73 0.63 -41.11
C GLN A 498 3.72 1.60 -39.92
N ASP A 499 2.56 1.78 -39.30
CA ASP A 499 2.36 2.70 -38.17
C ASP A 499 1.46 2.02 -37.13
N VAL A 500 1.86 2.04 -35.86
CA VAL A 500 1.02 1.59 -34.74
C VAL A 500 1.05 2.60 -33.60
N LEU A 501 -0.11 2.81 -32.98
CA LEU A 501 -0.29 3.73 -31.87
C LEU A 501 -0.67 2.94 -30.62
N VAL A 502 0.24 2.89 -29.65
CA VAL A 502 0.12 2.05 -28.46
C VAL A 502 0.34 2.86 -27.19
N THR A 503 -0.16 2.35 -26.06
CA THR A 503 0.16 2.92 -24.74
C THR A 503 1.65 2.75 -24.41
N GLN A 504 2.18 3.62 -23.54
CA GLN A 504 3.62 3.68 -23.22
C GLN A 504 4.19 2.36 -22.69
N LYS A 505 3.40 1.59 -21.94
CA LYS A 505 3.83 0.32 -21.34
C LYS A 505 3.51 -0.90 -22.21
N HIS A 506 2.85 -0.72 -23.36
CA HIS A 506 2.44 -1.85 -24.19
C HIS A 506 3.65 -2.68 -24.64
N PRO A 507 3.60 -4.02 -24.50
CA PRO A 507 4.69 -4.90 -24.87
C PRO A 507 4.88 -4.93 -26.40
N MET A 508 6.08 -4.61 -26.84
CA MET A 508 6.53 -4.64 -28.23
C MET A 508 7.62 -5.70 -28.36
N VAL A 509 7.56 -6.51 -29.42
CA VAL A 509 8.57 -7.55 -29.65
C VAL A 509 9.72 -6.98 -30.46
N SER A 510 10.85 -6.72 -29.79
CA SER A 510 12.10 -6.34 -30.45
C SER A 510 12.85 -7.57 -30.92
N ALA A 511 13.36 -7.53 -32.15
CA ALA A 511 14.19 -8.61 -32.70
C ALA A 511 15.48 -8.82 -31.90
N ASN A 512 16.03 -7.75 -31.32
CA ASN A 512 17.33 -7.78 -30.65
C ASN A 512 17.22 -7.86 -29.12
N ARG A 513 16.15 -7.31 -28.54
CA ARG A 513 15.98 -7.16 -27.08
C ARG A 513 14.90 -8.05 -26.48
N GLY A 514 14.19 -8.83 -27.29
CA GLY A 514 12.99 -9.54 -26.86
C GLY A 514 11.84 -8.57 -26.56
N VAL A 515 11.00 -8.91 -25.59
CA VAL A 515 9.83 -8.10 -25.23
C VAL A 515 10.26 -6.85 -24.46
N VAL A 516 9.90 -5.67 -24.97
CA VAL A 516 10.18 -4.36 -24.36
C VAL A 516 8.94 -3.48 -24.33
N ALA A 517 8.87 -2.54 -23.38
CA ALA A 517 7.77 -1.57 -23.34
C ALA A 517 7.95 -0.52 -24.46
N ALA A 518 6.84 -0.06 -25.05
CA ALA A 518 6.88 0.91 -26.15
C ALA A 518 7.64 2.21 -25.81
N GLU A 519 7.58 2.68 -24.57
CA GLU A 519 8.31 3.86 -24.08
C GLU A 519 9.85 3.73 -24.14
N ALA A 520 10.35 2.49 -24.16
CA ALA A 520 11.78 2.17 -24.15
C ALA A 520 12.33 1.97 -25.57
N LEU A 521 11.50 2.21 -26.60
CA LEU A 521 11.90 2.16 -27.99
C LEU A 521 12.39 3.53 -28.46
N ALA A 522 13.37 3.50 -29.35
CA ALA A 522 13.95 4.66 -30.01
C ALA A 522 14.01 4.44 -31.53
N VAL A 523 14.22 5.53 -32.28
CA VAL A 523 14.50 5.44 -33.72
C VAL A 523 15.73 4.55 -33.94
N GLY A 524 15.65 3.64 -34.90
CA GLY A 524 16.68 2.65 -35.18
C GLY A 524 16.48 1.29 -34.48
N ASP A 525 15.61 1.18 -33.48
CA ASP A 525 15.25 -0.12 -32.91
C ASP A 525 14.55 -1.00 -33.96
N VAL A 526 14.80 -2.31 -33.89
CA VAL A 526 14.23 -3.30 -34.81
C VAL A 526 13.12 -4.07 -34.11
N LEU A 527 11.91 -4.02 -34.68
CA LEU A 527 10.72 -4.73 -34.21
C LEU A 527 10.37 -5.90 -35.13
N VAL A 528 9.76 -6.93 -34.54
CA VAL A 528 9.19 -8.05 -35.27
C VAL A 528 7.83 -7.63 -35.86
N THR A 529 7.62 -7.92 -37.13
CA THR A 529 6.38 -7.65 -37.88
C THR A 529 5.89 -8.92 -38.56
N LYS A 530 4.65 -8.90 -39.06
CA LYS A 530 4.10 -9.97 -39.92
C LYS A 530 5.00 -10.28 -41.12
N SER A 531 5.66 -9.26 -41.66
CA SER A 531 6.53 -9.34 -42.85
C SER A 531 8.01 -9.59 -42.53
N GLY A 532 8.33 -10.03 -41.31
CA GLY A 532 9.71 -10.14 -40.81
C GLY A 532 10.11 -8.92 -39.99
N GLU A 533 11.39 -8.57 -39.98
CA GLU A 533 11.87 -7.46 -39.16
C GLU A 533 11.67 -6.09 -39.83
N ALA A 534 11.45 -5.07 -39.00
CA ALA A 534 11.32 -3.69 -39.45
C ALA A 534 12.00 -2.71 -38.48
N THR A 535 12.86 -1.85 -39.02
CA THR A 535 13.52 -0.77 -38.27
C THR A 535 12.57 0.41 -38.11
N LEU A 536 12.50 0.94 -36.88
CA LEU A 536 11.74 2.13 -36.56
C LEU A 536 12.38 3.38 -37.18
N ALA A 537 11.60 4.07 -38.00
CA ALA A 537 11.95 5.34 -38.62
C ALA A 537 11.51 6.54 -37.77
N SER A 538 10.46 6.39 -36.95
CA SER A 538 10.02 7.43 -36.01
C SER A 538 9.40 6.84 -34.74
N VAL A 539 9.65 7.51 -33.62
CA VAL A 539 8.99 7.26 -32.32
C VAL A 539 8.51 8.60 -31.78
N GLU A 540 7.18 8.80 -31.72
CA GLU A 540 6.57 10.07 -31.30
C GLU A 540 5.62 9.84 -30.12
N ARG A 541 5.57 10.78 -29.18
CA ARG A 541 4.57 10.80 -28.10
C ARG A 541 3.46 11.76 -28.47
N VAL A 542 2.24 11.26 -28.62
CA VAL A 542 1.10 12.02 -29.14
C VAL A 542 -0.07 11.97 -28.17
N PRO A 543 -0.68 13.13 -27.82
CA PRO A 543 -1.95 13.16 -27.08
C PRO A 543 -3.03 12.36 -27.80
N TYR A 544 -3.91 11.72 -27.04
CA TYR A 544 -4.99 10.89 -27.57
C TYR A 544 -6.24 11.05 -26.72
N THR A 545 -7.40 11.18 -27.37
CA THR A 545 -8.70 11.35 -26.69
C THR A 545 -9.70 10.24 -27.02
N GLY A 546 -9.23 9.14 -27.63
CA GLY A 546 -10.08 8.02 -28.06
C GLY A 546 -10.11 6.86 -27.06
N GLN A 547 -10.86 5.81 -27.41
CA GLN A 547 -10.85 4.56 -26.64
C GLN A 547 -9.59 3.75 -26.95
N VAL A 548 -9.19 2.94 -25.99
CA VAL A 548 -8.10 1.98 -26.14
C VAL A 548 -8.60 0.58 -25.78
N TYR A 549 -8.00 -0.45 -26.36
CA TYR A 549 -8.40 -1.85 -26.22
C TYR A 549 -7.21 -2.78 -25.97
N ASN A 550 -7.37 -3.82 -25.16
CA ASN A 550 -6.40 -4.91 -25.05
C ASN A 550 -7.12 -6.26 -25.10
N LEU A 551 -6.41 -7.30 -25.48
CA LEU A 551 -6.95 -8.65 -25.61
C LEU A 551 -6.21 -9.59 -24.67
N THR A 552 -6.94 -10.54 -24.08
CA THR A 552 -6.34 -11.74 -23.49
C THR A 552 -6.57 -12.89 -24.46
N LEU A 553 -5.50 -13.59 -24.80
CA LEU A 553 -5.52 -14.64 -25.82
C LEU A 553 -5.27 -16.01 -25.20
N GLY A 554 -5.85 -17.02 -25.85
CA GLY A 554 -5.69 -18.43 -25.53
C GLY A 554 -6.68 -18.92 -24.47
N THR A 555 -7.37 -20.00 -24.81
CA THR A 555 -8.03 -20.89 -23.83
C THR A 555 -6.99 -21.72 -23.08
N ASP A 556 -7.35 -22.29 -21.93
CA ASP A 556 -6.43 -23.12 -21.13
C ASP A 556 -5.78 -24.24 -21.95
N THR A 557 -6.53 -24.85 -22.88
CA THR A 557 -6.03 -25.88 -23.80
C THR A 557 -5.05 -25.33 -24.84
N GLU A 558 -5.34 -24.18 -25.44
CA GLU A 558 -4.45 -23.55 -26.43
C GLU A 558 -3.13 -23.11 -25.80
N LEU A 559 -3.15 -22.71 -24.52
CA LEU A 559 -1.98 -22.20 -23.80
C LEU A 559 -0.98 -23.28 -23.37
N LEU A 560 -1.36 -24.56 -23.38
CA LEU A 560 -0.45 -25.67 -23.02
C LEU A 560 0.84 -25.71 -23.85
N ASN A 561 0.78 -25.18 -25.09
CA ASN A 561 1.90 -25.19 -26.05
C ASN A 561 2.36 -23.78 -26.44
N VAL A 562 2.11 -22.77 -25.60
CA VAL A 562 2.47 -21.36 -25.84
C VAL A 562 3.47 -20.92 -24.78
N GLY A 563 4.66 -20.48 -25.19
CA GLY A 563 5.65 -19.94 -24.27
C GLY A 563 5.25 -18.56 -23.71
N ALA A 564 5.82 -18.18 -22.56
CA ALA A 564 5.52 -16.89 -21.90
C ALA A 564 5.81 -15.66 -22.79
N GLN A 565 6.73 -15.76 -23.74
CA GLN A 565 7.02 -14.69 -24.72
C GLN A 565 6.28 -14.85 -26.05
N GLU A 566 5.29 -15.74 -26.13
CA GLU A 566 4.52 -16.03 -27.35
C GLU A 566 3.06 -15.56 -27.26
N HIS A 567 2.63 -15.00 -26.12
CA HIS A 567 1.31 -14.39 -25.94
C HIS A 567 1.19 -13.06 -26.71
N THR A 568 1.03 -13.16 -28.02
CA THR A 568 1.18 -12.04 -28.97
C THR A 568 -0.02 -11.91 -29.90
N LEU A 569 -0.14 -10.75 -30.56
CA LEU A 569 -1.06 -10.50 -31.66
C LEU A 569 -0.40 -9.62 -32.74
N ILE A 570 -0.91 -9.73 -33.97
CA ILE A 570 -0.51 -8.85 -35.06
C ILE A 570 -1.42 -7.61 -35.11
N ALA A 571 -0.86 -6.44 -34.83
CA ALA A 571 -1.53 -5.14 -34.77
C ALA A 571 -0.88 -4.13 -35.74
N ASN A 572 -1.62 -3.66 -36.75
CA ASN A 572 -1.10 -2.85 -37.87
C ASN A 572 0.17 -3.44 -38.51
N GLY A 573 0.28 -4.76 -38.50
CA GLY A 573 1.44 -5.49 -39.02
C GLY A 573 2.60 -5.67 -38.04
N PHE A 574 2.62 -5.01 -36.88
CA PHE A 574 3.59 -5.27 -35.82
C PHE A 574 3.18 -6.47 -34.96
N VAL A 575 4.15 -7.21 -34.44
CA VAL A 575 3.91 -8.22 -33.40
C VAL A 575 3.99 -7.51 -32.05
N VAL A 576 2.87 -7.50 -31.33
CA VAL A 576 2.72 -6.87 -30.02
C VAL A 576 2.24 -7.92 -29.01
N GLY A 577 2.51 -7.71 -27.73
CA GLY A 577 2.06 -8.63 -26.68
C GLY A 577 0.61 -8.41 -26.28
N ASP A 578 -0.03 -9.47 -25.78
CA ASP A 578 -1.37 -9.42 -25.21
C ASP A 578 -1.35 -8.96 -23.73
N ALA A 579 -2.50 -8.96 -23.06
CA ALA A 579 -2.62 -8.55 -21.65
C ALA A 579 -1.79 -9.40 -20.67
N ARG A 580 -1.52 -10.68 -20.97
CA ARG A 580 -0.69 -11.56 -20.11
C ARG A 580 0.79 -11.23 -20.28
N MET A 581 1.27 -11.13 -21.52
CA MET A 581 2.67 -10.76 -21.78
C MET A 581 3.04 -9.42 -21.15
N GLN A 582 2.11 -8.48 -21.21
CA GLN A 582 2.24 -7.20 -20.54
C GLN A 582 2.45 -7.35 -19.03
N THR A 583 1.59 -8.13 -18.38
CA THR A 583 1.66 -8.42 -16.95
C THR A 583 3.04 -8.98 -16.59
N ASP A 584 3.54 -9.92 -17.39
CA ASP A 584 4.84 -10.55 -17.16
C ASP A 584 6.00 -9.56 -17.33
N LEU A 585 5.96 -8.70 -18.37
CA LEU A 585 6.97 -7.68 -18.62
C LEU A 585 7.07 -6.67 -17.46
N GLU A 586 5.92 -6.28 -16.90
CA GLU A 586 5.87 -5.38 -15.76
C GLU A 586 6.41 -6.06 -14.50
N ARG A 587 5.97 -7.29 -14.19
CA ARG A 587 6.45 -8.08 -13.04
C ARG A 587 7.94 -8.39 -13.09
N GLN A 588 8.51 -8.64 -14.28
CA GLN A 588 9.95 -8.89 -14.44
C GLN A 588 10.79 -7.69 -14.01
N LYS A 589 10.32 -6.44 -14.20
CA LYS A 589 11.00 -5.24 -13.69
C LYS A 589 10.97 -5.11 -12.17
N LEU A 590 10.17 -5.94 -11.46
CA LEU A 590 9.94 -5.82 -10.02
C LEU A 590 10.81 -6.78 -9.17
N LYS A 591 11.52 -7.74 -9.79
CA LYS A 591 12.37 -8.72 -9.09
C LYS A 591 13.76 -8.17 -8.74
N ALA A 592 13.81 -7.21 -7.82
CA ALA A 592 15.05 -6.82 -7.16
C ALA A 592 14.90 -6.93 -5.63
N VAL A 593 15.01 -8.15 -5.13
CA VAL A 593 15.48 -8.44 -3.77
C VAL A 593 16.49 -9.60 -3.90
N PRO A 594 17.74 -9.44 -3.43
CA PRO A 594 18.71 -10.53 -3.42
C PRO A 594 18.20 -11.69 -2.57
N ALA A 595 18.28 -12.92 -3.08
CA ALA A 595 17.90 -14.13 -2.36
C ALA A 595 18.79 -14.42 -1.13
N ASP A 596 19.91 -13.71 -0.99
CA ASP A 596 20.85 -13.80 0.12
C ASP A 596 21.08 -12.40 0.72
N VAL A 597 20.46 -12.16 1.88
CA VAL A 597 20.60 -10.91 2.65
C VAL A 597 22.05 -10.70 3.06
N PHE A 598 22.77 -11.74 3.47
CA PHE A 598 24.16 -11.62 3.94
C PHE A 598 25.11 -11.19 2.82
N ALA A 599 24.93 -11.76 1.62
CA ALA A 599 25.73 -11.39 0.46
C ALA A 599 25.48 -9.95 0.00
N ALA A 600 24.23 -9.48 0.09
CA ALA A 600 23.84 -8.14 -0.31
C ALA A 600 24.14 -7.06 0.74
N LEU A 601 24.28 -7.44 2.01
CA LEU A 601 24.46 -6.51 3.12
C LEU A 601 25.85 -5.86 3.06
N PRO A 602 25.96 -4.53 3.28
CA PRO A 602 27.25 -3.87 3.42
C PRO A 602 28.10 -4.54 4.50
N ALA A 603 29.41 -4.64 4.26
CA ALA A 603 30.33 -5.35 5.14
C ALA A 603 30.26 -4.87 6.60
N ALA A 604 29.98 -3.58 6.81
CA ALA A 604 29.85 -2.95 8.12
C ALA A 604 28.75 -3.57 9.00
N TRP A 605 27.66 -4.07 8.40
CA TRP A 605 26.49 -4.60 9.14
C TRP A 605 26.50 -6.12 9.32
N ARG A 606 27.45 -6.83 8.71
CA ARG A 606 27.46 -8.31 8.71
C ARG A 606 27.64 -8.93 10.09
N VAL A 607 28.42 -8.29 10.96
CA VAL A 607 28.63 -8.76 12.34
C VAL A 607 27.35 -8.63 13.15
N ASP A 608 26.73 -7.45 13.14
CA ASP A 608 25.45 -7.20 13.81
C ASP A 608 24.37 -8.19 13.32
N TYR A 609 24.27 -8.43 12.01
CA TYR A 609 23.35 -9.41 11.43
C TYR A 609 23.62 -10.83 11.92
N GLN A 610 24.87 -11.31 11.89
CA GLN A 610 25.22 -12.65 12.36
C GLN A 610 24.87 -12.84 13.84
N ASN A 611 25.16 -11.84 14.67
CA ASN A 611 24.85 -11.87 16.10
C ASN A 611 23.33 -11.87 16.35
N GLU A 612 22.57 -11.13 15.55
CA GLU A 612 21.11 -11.13 15.59
C GLU A 612 20.52 -12.48 15.20
N GLN A 613 21.00 -13.11 14.12
CA GLN A 613 20.58 -14.46 13.73
C GLN A 613 20.90 -15.49 14.82
N ALA A 614 22.09 -15.40 15.44
CA ALA A 614 22.47 -16.27 16.55
C ALA A 614 21.55 -16.09 17.79
N ARG A 615 21.18 -14.83 18.11
CA ARG A 615 20.22 -14.54 19.19
C ARG A 615 18.81 -15.05 18.89
N LYS A 616 18.35 -14.95 17.64
CA LYS A 616 17.05 -15.50 17.24
C LYS A 616 17.04 -17.02 17.31
N ALA A 617 18.14 -17.66 16.90
CA ALA A 617 18.28 -19.12 16.98
C ALA A 617 18.33 -19.64 18.42
N SER A 618 18.87 -18.88 19.38
CA SER A 618 18.90 -19.28 20.80
C SER A 618 17.61 -19.02 21.58
N ARG A 619 16.67 -18.28 20.98
CA ARG A 619 15.33 -17.99 21.55
C ARG A 619 14.25 -18.96 21.07
N ARG A 620 14.52 -19.73 20.01
CA ARG A 620 13.71 -20.86 19.54
C ARG A 620 14.12 -22.13 20.26
#